data_AF-A0A4R8XG60-F1
#
_entry.id   AF-A0A4R8XG60-F1
#
_cell.length_a   1.000
_cell.length_b   1.000
_cell.length_c   1.000
_cell.angle_alpha   90.00
_cell.angle_beta   90.00
_cell.angle_gamma   90.00
#
_symmetry.space_group_name_H-M   'P 1'
#
loop_
_entity.id
_entity.type
_entity.pdbx_description
1 polymer ?
#
loop_
_entity_poly.entity_id
_entity_poly.type
_entity_poly.pdbx_seq_one_letter_code
_entity_poly.pdbx_strand_id
1 'polypeptide(L)'
;MSRIRLVHDCSLRRRSILFAARKRAMGSVDLIIGVREVEADLLGDELFALDGFAVAFDLEDAHLAFGDDDVSFGKTGRPVRGGAVGDEIVKRLLDGGSAICAAESVGPVSSSIRMKINGLHARAFPACPGRLRPRRASGGRRFEVGVAARNRLGKMRRQGRRMSELEHHVRALWTLFEPIHAVTYFSPEAREAFADIGLTRYWDGYFAGRAAPLGAVTAAPVVAIFSGFAPFLVERVLPAVWSTVTVDRVLDARSRGAATTLRNLVPDERSVAEAADVLAEIAARVDTIGRPLAAANSALAVEADPYRRLWQAAATLREHRGDGHVMALVEGGIAGISTIVLRSAVDIDATSVRKARGWTEEEWAVEVEELMTRGLLTGQGEISENGRVAVERAENMTNQLAVGPWRELNDAEIARIARTLAPIARVCQTVFPFPNPIGMPRPWDPNLDPNASAVPVSPRAS
;
A
#
# COMPACT_ATOMS: atom_id res chain seq x y z
N MET A 1 17.07 -16.81 -1.39
CA MET A 1 17.14 -16.61 0.07
C MET A 1 16.71 -15.19 0.38
N SER A 2 15.48 -15.02 0.87
CA SER A 2 14.84 -13.72 1.04
C SER A 2 15.32 -13.06 2.34
N ARG A 3 16.02 -11.93 2.25
CA ARG A 3 16.41 -11.10 3.40
C ARG A 3 15.19 -10.33 3.91
N ILE A 4 14.78 -10.57 5.15
CA ILE A 4 13.77 -9.77 5.86
C ILE A 4 14.49 -8.66 6.62
N ARG A 5 14.07 -7.40 6.44
CA ARG A 5 14.61 -6.22 7.13
C ARG A 5 13.71 -5.92 8.34
N LEU A 6 14.22 -6.09 9.55
CA LEU A 6 13.52 -5.71 10.79
C LEU A 6 13.76 -4.22 11.07
N VAL A 7 12.70 -3.44 11.21
CA VAL A 7 12.74 -2.04 11.65
C VAL A 7 12.61 -2.03 13.17
N HIS A 8 13.61 -1.46 13.86
CA HIS A 8 13.65 -1.37 15.31
C HIS A 8 12.82 -0.15 15.76
N ASP A 9 11.71 -0.38 16.46
CA ASP A 9 10.97 0.68 17.16
C ASP A 9 11.63 0.88 18.54
N CYS A 10 12.15 2.08 18.81
CA CYS A 10 12.86 2.44 20.03
C CYS A 10 11.95 2.90 21.19
N SER A 11 10.62 2.75 21.10
CA SER A 11 9.71 3.25 22.13
C SER A 11 9.52 2.35 23.36
N LEU A 12 10.00 1.10 23.36
CA LEU A 12 9.86 0.17 24.49
C LEU A 12 11.00 0.33 25.52
N ARG A 13 10.81 1.20 26.52
CA ARG A 13 11.75 1.43 27.64
C ARG A 13 11.82 0.30 28.69
N ARG A 14 11.74 -0.98 28.30
CA ARG A 14 12.07 -2.12 29.17
C ARG A 14 12.78 -3.20 28.37
N ARG A 15 13.72 -3.89 29.05
CA ARG A 15 14.56 -4.98 28.53
C ARG A 15 13.68 -6.08 27.91
N SER A 16 13.39 -5.96 26.63
CA SER A 16 12.55 -6.91 25.88
C SER A 16 13.28 -7.21 24.58
N ILE A 17 13.61 -8.48 24.37
CA ILE A 17 14.20 -8.96 23.11
C ILE A 17 13.04 -9.39 22.20
N LEU A 18 12.99 -8.81 21.00
CA LEU A 18 12.01 -9.14 19.98
C LEU A 18 12.44 -10.42 19.26
N PHE A 19 11.57 -11.42 19.17
CA PHE A 19 11.82 -12.62 18.35
C PHE A 19 10.81 -12.66 17.19
N ALA A 20 11.32 -12.87 15.98
CA ALA A 20 10.52 -13.24 14.82
C ALA A 20 10.83 -14.70 14.47
N ALA A 21 9.78 -15.49 14.20
CA ALA A 21 9.89 -16.92 13.91
C ALA A 21 9.28 -17.23 12.54
N ARG A 22 9.96 -18.01 11.71
CA ARG A 22 9.44 -18.53 10.44
C ARG A 22 9.47 -20.06 10.44
N LYS A 23 8.32 -20.69 10.21
CA LYS A 23 8.18 -22.16 10.17
C LYS A 23 8.59 -22.71 8.80
N ARG A 24 9.41 -23.78 8.77
CA ARG A 24 9.66 -24.58 7.55
C ARG A 24 8.86 -25.89 7.55
N ALA A 25 8.70 -26.48 6.37
CA ALA A 25 8.22 -27.85 6.25
C ALA A 25 9.26 -28.80 6.86
N MET A 26 8.83 -29.70 7.75
CA MET A 26 9.65 -30.60 8.62
C MET A 26 10.00 -30.10 10.04
N GLY A 27 9.16 -29.30 10.69
CA GLY A 27 9.19 -29.19 12.16
C GLY A 27 10.30 -28.31 12.76
N SER A 28 11.12 -27.66 11.94
CA SER A 28 12.10 -26.66 12.37
C SER A 28 11.56 -25.22 12.22
N VAL A 29 12.08 -24.32 13.06
CA VAL A 29 11.74 -22.89 13.07
C VAL A 29 13.03 -22.07 13.09
N ASP A 30 13.15 -21.14 12.14
CA ASP A 30 14.24 -20.16 12.15
C ASP A 30 13.90 -19.08 13.20
N LEU A 31 14.79 -18.89 14.19
CA LEU A 31 14.64 -17.86 15.23
C LEU A 31 15.58 -16.70 14.92
N ILE A 32 15.03 -15.51 14.68
CA ILE A 32 15.82 -14.32 14.37
C ILE A 32 16.06 -13.53 15.66
N ILE A 33 17.33 -13.41 16.05
CA ILE A 33 17.79 -12.62 17.19
C ILE A 33 18.70 -11.50 16.64
N GLY A 34 18.14 -10.31 16.45
CA GLY A 34 18.87 -9.21 15.81
C GLY A 34 19.23 -9.52 14.34
N VAL A 35 20.49 -9.25 13.93
CA VAL A 35 20.97 -9.37 12.53
C VAL A 35 21.52 -10.75 12.14
N ARG A 36 21.32 -11.80 12.95
CA ARG A 36 21.75 -13.17 12.62
C ARG A 36 20.59 -14.18 12.67
N GLU A 37 20.64 -15.11 11.73
CA GLU A 37 19.73 -16.25 11.58
C GLU A 37 20.34 -17.44 12.35
N VAL A 38 19.55 -18.08 13.23
CA VAL A 38 19.99 -19.26 13.99
C VAL A 38 19.01 -20.41 13.77
N GLU A 39 19.55 -21.58 13.47
CA GLU A 39 18.82 -22.83 13.22
C GLU A 39 18.58 -23.57 14.55
N ALA A 40 17.32 -23.95 14.83
CA ALA A 40 16.97 -24.67 16.06
C ALA A 40 15.96 -25.80 15.79
N ASP A 41 16.24 -26.98 16.35
CA ASP A 41 15.35 -28.14 16.33
C ASP A 41 14.41 -28.13 17.54
N LEU A 42 13.10 -28.27 17.29
CA LEU A 42 12.07 -28.27 18.33
C LEU A 42 11.71 -29.70 18.76
N LEU A 43 11.95 -30.03 20.03
CA LEU A 43 11.47 -31.25 20.68
C LEU A 43 10.26 -30.93 21.58
N GLY A 44 9.05 -30.92 21.00
CA GLY A 44 7.74 -30.89 21.70
C GLY A 44 7.51 -29.72 22.67
N ASP A 45 6.39 -29.69 23.39
CA ASP A 45 5.13 -29.13 22.87
C ASP A 45 4.90 -27.75 23.51
N GLU A 46 5.17 -26.68 22.76
CA GLU A 46 4.33 -25.48 22.56
C GLU A 46 5.16 -24.20 22.33
N LEU A 47 5.09 -23.68 21.11
CA LEU A 47 5.17 -22.25 20.82
C LEU A 47 4.15 -21.91 19.72
N PHE A 48 3.22 -21.01 20.01
CA PHE A 48 2.25 -20.52 19.03
C PHE A 48 2.84 -19.35 18.25
N ALA A 49 3.10 -19.53 16.96
CA ALA A 49 3.31 -18.43 16.03
C ALA A 49 1.95 -17.83 15.64
N LEU A 50 1.80 -16.52 15.81
CA LEU A 50 0.73 -15.74 15.19
C LEU A 50 1.36 -14.80 14.17
N ASP A 51 0.86 -14.84 12.94
CA ASP A 51 1.23 -13.88 11.91
C ASP A 51 1.05 -12.45 12.42
N GLY A 52 2.12 -11.66 12.39
CA GLY A 52 2.07 -10.21 12.56
C GLY A 52 2.13 -9.65 13.99
N PHE A 53 2.51 -10.41 15.01
CA PHE A 53 2.76 -9.84 16.36
C PHE A 53 4.11 -10.24 16.94
N ALA A 54 4.79 -9.28 17.56
CA ALA A 54 5.94 -9.55 18.41
C ALA A 54 5.49 -10.08 19.78
N VAL A 55 6.11 -11.16 20.25
CA VAL A 55 5.90 -11.71 21.59
C VAL A 55 7.10 -11.31 22.45
N ALA A 56 6.85 -10.62 23.57
CA ALA A 56 7.86 -10.35 24.58
C ALA A 56 7.86 -11.48 25.62
N PHE A 57 9.02 -12.07 25.88
CA PHE A 57 9.21 -13.07 26.92
C PHE A 57 9.75 -12.40 28.20
N ASP A 58 9.15 -12.69 29.35
CA ASP A 58 9.77 -12.40 30.66
C ASP A 58 10.75 -13.55 30.96
N LEU A 59 12.05 -13.27 31.00
CA LEU A 59 13.12 -14.25 31.25
C LEU A 59 13.31 -14.53 32.75
N GLU A 60 12.22 -14.78 33.47
CA GLU A 60 12.30 -15.32 34.84
C GLU A 60 12.50 -16.84 34.74
N ASP A 61 13.57 -17.36 35.34
CA ASP A 61 13.94 -18.79 35.39
C ASP A 61 14.22 -19.47 34.02
N ALA A 62 14.85 -18.72 33.10
CA ALA A 62 15.33 -19.24 31.81
C ALA A 62 16.78 -19.76 31.87
N HIS A 63 17.03 -20.92 31.23
CA HIS A 63 18.37 -21.48 31.02
C HIS A 63 18.76 -21.38 29.55
N LEU A 64 19.91 -20.76 29.27
CA LEU A 64 20.47 -20.55 27.93
C LEU A 64 21.86 -21.21 27.89
N ALA A 65 22.01 -22.28 27.11
CA ALA A 65 23.28 -22.98 26.94
C ALA A 65 23.94 -22.59 25.61
N PHE A 66 25.22 -22.25 25.65
CA PHE A 66 26.03 -21.86 24.48
C PHE A 66 27.23 -22.81 24.35
N GLY A 67 27.06 -23.93 23.65
CA GLY A 67 28.11 -24.95 23.60
C GLY A 67 28.38 -25.53 24.99
N ASP A 68 29.65 -25.59 25.41
CA ASP A 68 30.07 -26.14 26.72
C ASP A 68 29.95 -25.13 27.88
N ASP A 69 29.56 -23.87 27.60
CA ASP A 69 29.38 -22.82 28.61
C ASP A 69 27.89 -22.57 28.90
N ASP A 70 27.48 -22.81 30.15
CA ASP A 70 26.10 -22.63 30.62
C ASP A 70 25.87 -21.23 31.19
N VAL A 71 24.83 -20.52 30.73
CA VAL A 71 24.35 -19.27 31.34
C VAL A 71 22.98 -19.46 31.99
N SER A 72 22.91 -19.24 33.30
CA SER A 72 21.67 -19.38 34.09
C SER A 72 21.15 -18.02 34.54
N PHE A 73 19.85 -17.74 34.39
CA PHE A 73 19.23 -16.51 34.91
C PHE A 73 18.39 -16.80 36.15
N GLY A 74 18.64 -16.08 37.23
CA GLY A 74 17.84 -16.19 38.46
C GLY A 74 16.64 -15.25 38.45
N LYS A 75 15.81 -15.31 39.51
CA LYS A 75 14.57 -14.54 39.74
C LYS A 75 14.65 -13.01 39.59
N THR A 76 15.83 -12.45 39.35
CA THR A 76 16.05 -11.00 39.17
C THR A 76 16.41 -10.63 37.72
N GLY A 77 16.46 -11.59 36.81
CA GLY A 77 16.88 -11.39 35.41
C GLY A 77 18.37 -11.07 35.22
N ARG A 78 19.19 -11.28 36.27
CA ARG A 78 20.67 -11.17 36.19
C ARG A 78 21.28 -12.57 36.01
N PRO A 79 22.36 -12.71 35.22
CA PRO A 79 23.06 -13.98 35.08
C PRO A 79 23.65 -14.41 36.44
N VAL A 80 23.48 -15.69 36.77
CA VAL A 80 23.86 -16.31 38.05
C VAL A 80 25.11 -17.18 37.91
N ARG A 81 25.36 -17.70 36.71
CA ARG A 81 26.61 -18.34 36.28
C ARG A 81 26.73 -18.14 34.76
N GLY A 82 27.92 -17.82 34.28
CA GLY A 82 28.28 -17.78 32.87
C GLY A 82 29.80 -17.89 32.73
N GLY A 83 30.28 -18.71 31.79
CA GLY A 83 31.68 -18.67 31.36
C GLY A 83 31.98 -17.32 30.68
N ALA A 84 33.26 -16.98 30.50
CA ALA A 84 33.67 -15.66 29.99
C ALA A 84 33.01 -15.27 28.65
N VAL A 85 32.73 -16.27 27.80
CA VAL A 85 32.05 -16.08 26.50
C VAL A 85 30.56 -15.77 26.69
N GLY A 86 29.88 -16.48 27.60
CA GLY A 86 28.47 -16.27 27.91
C GLY A 86 28.20 -14.90 28.55
N ASP A 87 29.07 -14.47 29.47
CA ASP A 87 28.94 -13.16 30.12
C ASP A 87 29.14 -12.00 29.13
N GLU A 88 30.04 -12.15 28.15
CA GLU A 88 30.28 -11.14 27.13
C GLU A 88 29.12 -10.99 26.13
N ILE A 89 28.50 -12.11 25.73
CA ILE A 89 27.30 -12.10 24.86
C ILE A 89 26.12 -11.45 25.59
N VAL A 90 25.91 -11.78 26.86
CA VAL A 90 24.83 -11.22 27.68
C VAL A 90 25.04 -9.72 27.94
N LYS A 91 26.27 -9.30 28.20
CA LYS A 91 26.61 -7.87 28.35
C LYS A 91 26.31 -7.09 27.07
N ARG A 92 26.68 -7.63 25.91
CA ARG A 92 26.40 -7.01 24.59
C ARG A 92 24.90 -6.95 24.26
N LEU A 93 24.11 -7.94 24.69
CA LEU A 93 22.64 -7.94 24.56
C LEU A 93 21.95 -6.94 25.49
N LEU A 94 22.48 -6.75 26.71
CA LEU A 94 21.91 -5.85 27.72
C LEU A 94 22.32 -4.38 27.52
N ASP A 95 23.46 -4.12 26.89
CA ASP A 95 23.99 -2.77 26.62
C ASP A 95 23.54 -2.20 25.25
N GLY A 96 22.79 -2.98 24.45
CA GLY A 96 22.47 -2.73 23.02
C GLY A 96 21.43 -1.65 22.69
N GLY A 97 21.48 -0.48 23.32
CA GLY A 97 20.77 0.72 22.87
C GLY A 97 21.39 1.41 21.65
N SER A 98 22.25 0.76 20.88
CA SER A 98 22.90 1.36 19.70
C SER A 98 23.26 0.30 18.65
N ALA A 99 22.93 0.60 17.40
CA ALA A 99 23.20 -0.20 16.22
C ALA A 99 24.71 -0.50 16.05
N ILE A 100 25.05 -1.72 15.60
CA ILE A 100 26.41 -2.09 15.23
C ILE A 100 26.62 -1.77 13.74
N CYS A 101 27.54 -0.84 13.47
CA CYS A 101 28.38 -0.81 12.27
C CYS A 101 29.81 -1.11 12.73
N ALA A 102 30.36 -2.29 12.41
CA ALA A 102 31.80 -2.50 12.22
C ALA A 102 32.05 -3.94 11.73
N ALA A 103 32.76 -4.04 10.62
CA ALA A 103 33.42 -5.25 10.17
C ALA A 103 34.64 -5.51 11.06
N GLU A 104 34.76 -6.70 11.63
CA GLU A 104 36.04 -7.37 11.91
C GLU A 104 35.78 -8.84 12.26
N SER A 105 36.66 -9.69 11.74
CA SER A 105 36.48 -11.14 11.61
C SER A 105 36.41 -11.87 12.96
N VAL A 106 35.31 -12.57 13.20
CA VAL A 106 35.29 -13.75 14.08
C VAL A 106 35.02 -14.95 13.19
N GLY A 107 35.94 -15.91 13.19
CA GLY A 107 35.89 -17.12 12.37
C GLY A 107 34.63 -17.97 12.61
N PRO A 108 34.43 -19.04 11.82
CA PRO A 108 33.20 -19.83 11.88
C PRO A 108 33.10 -20.55 13.23
N VAL A 109 32.19 -20.08 14.09
CA VAL A 109 31.80 -20.81 15.30
C VAL A 109 30.63 -21.71 14.92
N SER A 110 30.91 -23.00 14.75
CA SER A 110 29.90 -24.06 14.65
C SER A 110 29.43 -24.40 16.06
N SER A 111 28.30 -23.88 16.48
CA SER A 111 27.66 -24.31 17.73
C SER A 111 26.15 -24.09 17.67
N SER A 112 25.40 -25.17 17.79
CA SER A 112 23.94 -25.18 17.90
C SER A 112 23.51 -24.64 19.27
N ILE A 113 22.46 -23.81 19.30
CA ILE A 113 21.90 -23.26 20.54
C ILE A 113 20.74 -24.16 20.98
N ARG A 114 20.77 -24.66 22.22
CA ARG A 114 19.67 -25.44 22.81
C ARG A 114 19.04 -24.64 23.95
N MET A 115 17.74 -24.36 23.84
CA MET A 115 17.00 -23.62 24.86
C MET A 115 15.99 -24.54 25.55
N LYS A 116 15.99 -24.56 26.89
CA LYS A 116 15.02 -25.33 27.68
C LYS A 116 14.25 -24.37 28.59
N ILE A 117 12.96 -24.18 28.30
CA ILE A 117 12.08 -23.27 29.05
C ILE A 117 11.30 -24.11 30.07
N ASN A 118 11.55 -23.91 31.37
CA ASN A 118 10.92 -24.70 32.44
C ASN A 118 9.58 -24.09 32.94
N GLY A 119 9.13 -22.97 32.38
CA GLY A 119 7.83 -22.38 32.65
C GLY A 119 7.53 -21.20 31.72
N LEU A 120 6.33 -21.19 31.11
CA LEU A 120 5.90 -20.13 30.20
C LEU A 120 4.94 -19.18 30.91
N HIS A 121 5.37 -17.94 31.18
CA HIS A 121 4.49 -16.86 31.63
C HIS A 121 4.33 -15.82 30.52
N ALA A 122 3.36 -16.03 29.64
CA ALA A 122 2.98 -15.02 28.65
C ALA A 122 2.11 -13.93 29.31
N ARG A 123 2.55 -12.66 29.27
CA ARG A 123 1.71 -11.51 29.62
C ARG A 123 1.34 -10.74 28.35
N ALA A 124 0.05 -10.66 28.07
CA ALA A 124 -0.48 -9.71 27.08
C ALA A 124 -0.58 -8.32 27.73
N PHE A 125 0.07 -7.32 27.16
CA PHE A 125 -0.08 -5.92 27.60
C PHE A 125 -1.23 -5.25 26.84
N PRO A 126 -2.25 -4.70 27.52
CA PRO A 126 -3.15 -3.74 26.92
C PRO A 126 -2.50 -2.34 26.91
N ALA A 127 -2.75 -1.56 25.86
CA ALA A 127 -2.42 -0.13 25.84
C ALA A 127 -3.13 0.58 27.03
N CYS A 128 -2.36 1.33 27.82
CA CYS A 128 -2.72 1.96 29.11
C CYS A 128 -3.87 3.01 29.04
N PRO A 129 -4.37 3.59 30.18
CA PRO A 129 -4.04 3.37 31.61
C PRO A 129 -5.28 3.23 32.55
N GLY A 130 -5.15 2.47 33.64
CA GLY A 130 -6.13 2.48 34.74
C GLY A 130 -5.63 1.77 35.99
N ARG A 131 -5.52 2.49 37.11
CA ARG A 131 -4.99 2.03 38.40
C ARG A 131 -5.72 0.77 38.92
N LEU A 132 -5.00 -0.32 39.15
CA LEU A 132 -5.47 -1.40 40.01
C LEU A 132 -4.34 -1.92 40.91
N ARG A 133 -4.57 -1.81 42.23
CA ARG A 133 -3.73 -2.33 43.31
C ARG A 133 -3.77 -3.87 43.32
N PRO A 134 -2.70 -4.58 43.72
CA PRO A 134 -2.73 -6.04 43.78
C PRO A 134 -3.51 -6.51 45.02
N ARG A 135 -4.48 -7.40 44.82
CA ARG A 135 -5.14 -8.16 45.89
C ARG A 135 -4.79 -9.64 45.72
N ARG A 136 -4.44 -10.27 46.85
CA ARG A 136 -3.94 -11.65 46.99
C ARG A 136 -4.84 -12.70 46.35
N ALA A 137 -4.20 -13.74 45.82
CA ALA A 137 -4.81 -14.90 45.22
C ALA A 137 -5.45 -15.84 46.25
N SER A 138 -6.64 -16.35 45.94
CA SER A 138 -7.15 -17.63 46.43
C SER A 138 -8.35 -18.08 45.61
N GLY A 139 -8.36 -19.34 45.17
CA GLY A 139 -9.58 -20.05 44.77
C GLY A 139 -9.66 -20.41 43.29
N GLY A 140 -9.52 -21.70 43.00
CA GLY A 140 -9.54 -22.26 41.66
C GLY A 140 -10.85 -22.00 40.89
N ARG A 141 -10.69 -21.62 39.63
CA ARG A 141 -11.70 -21.78 38.58
C ARG A 141 -11.04 -22.44 37.39
N ARG A 142 -11.55 -23.60 36.99
CA ARG A 142 -11.22 -24.25 35.72
C ARG A 142 -11.41 -23.25 34.58
N PHE A 143 -10.48 -23.28 33.64
CA PHE A 143 -10.30 -22.36 32.52
C PHE A 143 -11.55 -22.19 31.62
N GLU A 144 -12.34 -21.13 31.84
CA GLU A 144 -13.26 -20.56 30.82
C GLU A 144 -12.53 -19.65 29.82
N VAL A 145 -11.23 -19.37 30.04
CA VAL A 145 -10.40 -18.49 29.20
C VAL A 145 -10.22 -19.03 27.77
N GLY A 146 -10.30 -20.36 27.58
CA GLY A 146 -10.02 -21.01 26.30
C GLY A 146 -11.06 -20.76 25.19
N VAL A 147 -12.34 -20.57 25.54
CA VAL A 147 -13.41 -20.33 24.55
C VAL A 147 -13.40 -18.87 24.11
N ALA A 148 -13.25 -17.94 25.05
CA ALA A 148 -13.17 -16.51 24.74
C ALA A 148 -11.92 -16.16 23.91
N ALA A 149 -10.77 -16.76 24.21
CA ALA A 149 -9.54 -16.59 23.43
C ALA A 149 -9.66 -17.18 22.02
N ARG A 150 -10.21 -18.40 21.87
CA ARG A 150 -10.50 -19.02 20.56
C ARG A 150 -11.49 -18.20 19.73
N ASN A 151 -12.53 -17.65 20.35
CA ASN A 151 -13.51 -16.80 19.69
C ASN A 151 -12.89 -15.47 19.22
N ARG A 152 -11.99 -14.87 20.01
CA ARG A 152 -11.24 -13.67 19.59
C ARG A 152 -10.28 -13.95 18.43
N LEU A 153 -9.51 -15.04 18.51
CA LEU A 153 -8.62 -15.48 17.43
C LEU A 153 -9.39 -15.79 16.14
N GLY A 154 -10.53 -16.48 16.26
CA GLY A 154 -11.43 -16.74 15.13
C GLY A 154 -12.00 -15.45 14.53
N LYS A 155 -12.38 -14.48 15.37
CA LYS A 155 -12.84 -13.15 14.93
C LYS A 155 -11.73 -12.37 14.22
N MET A 156 -10.51 -12.36 14.75
CA MET A 156 -9.36 -11.70 14.15
C MET A 156 -8.97 -12.31 12.80
N ARG A 157 -8.93 -13.66 12.68
CA ARG A 157 -8.67 -14.34 11.40
C ARG A 157 -9.74 -14.04 10.36
N ARG A 158 -11.02 -14.03 10.77
CA ARG A 158 -12.14 -13.64 9.88
C ARG A 158 -12.03 -12.19 9.43
N GLN A 159 -11.65 -11.28 10.33
CA GLN A 159 -11.46 -9.87 10.02
C GLN A 159 -10.27 -9.66 9.08
N GLY A 160 -9.14 -10.33 9.31
CA GLY A 160 -7.97 -10.28 8.41
C GLY A 160 -8.28 -10.83 7.02
N ARG A 161 -9.03 -11.94 6.92
CA ARG A 161 -9.49 -12.48 5.65
C ARG A 161 -10.41 -11.51 4.89
N ARG A 162 -11.40 -10.92 5.58
CA ARG A 162 -12.30 -9.93 4.99
C ARG A 162 -11.55 -8.69 4.48
N MET A 163 -10.52 -8.25 5.20
CA MET A 163 -9.67 -7.12 4.76
C MET A 163 -8.90 -7.47 3.49
N SER A 164 -8.29 -8.66 3.41
CA SER A 164 -7.61 -9.13 2.19
C SER A 164 -8.57 -9.29 1.01
N GLU A 165 -9.78 -9.81 1.24
CA GLU A 165 -10.83 -9.91 0.21
C GLU A 165 -11.28 -8.51 -0.25
N LEU A 166 -11.41 -7.55 0.67
CA LEU A 166 -11.78 -6.18 0.33
C LEU A 166 -10.67 -5.45 -0.46
N GLU A 167 -9.40 -5.63 -0.10
CA GLU A 167 -8.25 -5.10 -0.85
C GLU A 167 -8.28 -5.56 -2.32
N HIS A 168 -8.63 -6.82 -2.55
CA HIS A 168 -8.83 -7.37 -3.89
C HIS A 168 -10.02 -6.70 -4.62
N HIS A 169 -11.16 -6.57 -3.95
CA HIS A 169 -12.35 -5.92 -4.51
C HIS A 169 -12.12 -4.44 -4.84
N VAL A 170 -11.32 -3.72 -4.06
CA VAL A 170 -11.03 -2.29 -4.31
C VAL A 170 -10.37 -2.10 -5.67
N ARG A 171 -9.49 -3.02 -6.08
CA ARG A 171 -8.91 -2.98 -7.43
C ARG A 171 -9.94 -3.29 -8.50
N ALA A 172 -10.86 -4.22 -8.27
CA ALA A 172 -11.96 -4.49 -9.19
C ALA A 172 -12.91 -3.30 -9.32
N LEU A 173 -13.29 -2.67 -8.21
CA LEU A 173 -14.10 -1.46 -8.17
C LEU A 173 -13.43 -0.28 -8.89
N TRP A 174 -12.10 -0.15 -8.79
CA TRP A 174 -11.34 0.83 -9.56
C TRP A 174 -11.57 0.72 -11.07
N THR A 175 -11.65 -0.50 -11.61
CA THR A 175 -11.94 -0.71 -13.04
C THR A 175 -13.34 -0.25 -13.48
N LEU A 176 -14.22 0.07 -12.53
CA LEU A 176 -15.59 0.51 -12.80
C LEU A 176 -15.75 2.04 -12.80
N PHE A 177 -14.98 2.77 -11.97
CA PHE A 177 -15.06 4.23 -11.94
C PHE A 177 -13.92 4.92 -12.72
N GLU A 178 -12.76 4.27 -12.89
CA GLU A 178 -11.67 4.86 -13.68
C GLU A 178 -12.07 5.13 -15.14
N PRO A 179 -12.79 4.23 -15.86
CA PRO A 179 -13.20 4.53 -17.23
C PRO A 179 -14.12 5.75 -17.33
N ILE A 180 -15.01 5.92 -16.34
CA ILE A 180 -15.93 7.06 -16.24
C ILE A 180 -15.14 8.36 -16.08
N HIS A 181 -14.14 8.37 -15.20
CA HIS A 181 -13.24 9.53 -15.05
C HIS A 181 -12.42 9.78 -16.32
N ALA A 182 -11.84 8.71 -16.88
CA ALA A 182 -10.84 8.76 -17.93
C ALA A 182 -11.36 9.35 -19.25
N VAL A 183 -12.68 9.37 -19.50
CA VAL A 183 -13.26 9.97 -20.72
C VAL A 183 -12.73 11.39 -20.97
N THR A 184 -12.48 12.16 -19.90
CA THR A 184 -11.95 13.54 -19.96
C THR A 184 -10.59 13.66 -20.67
N TYR A 185 -9.80 12.57 -20.73
CA TYR A 185 -8.48 12.58 -21.39
C TYR A 185 -8.50 12.08 -22.82
N PHE A 186 -9.52 11.29 -23.21
CA PHE A 186 -9.51 10.57 -24.48
C PHE A 186 -10.57 11.03 -25.47
N SER A 187 -11.65 11.66 -25.00
CA SER A 187 -12.77 12.04 -25.86
C SER A 187 -12.52 13.33 -26.66
N PRO A 188 -13.09 13.45 -27.87
CA PRO A 188 -13.09 14.71 -28.62
C PRO A 188 -13.81 15.84 -27.86
N GLU A 189 -14.95 15.56 -27.21
CA GLU A 189 -15.76 16.59 -26.55
C GLU A 189 -15.03 17.21 -25.36
N ALA A 190 -14.22 16.43 -24.64
CA ALA A 190 -13.37 16.98 -23.58
C ALA A 190 -12.27 17.88 -24.13
N ARG A 191 -11.65 17.52 -25.27
CA ARG A 191 -10.65 18.36 -25.92
C ARG A 191 -11.26 19.66 -26.44
N GLU A 192 -12.44 19.59 -27.05
CA GLU A 192 -13.19 20.75 -27.52
C GLU A 192 -13.55 21.69 -26.36
N ALA A 193 -14.03 21.15 -25.23
CA ALA A 193 -14.36 21.97 -24.07
C ALA A 193 -13.17 22.77 -23.52
N PHE A 194 -11.95 22.21 -23.55
CA PHE A 194 -10.72 22.93 -23.21
C PHE A 194 -10.28 23.92 -24.30
N ALA A 195 -10.43 23.56 -25.58
CA ALA A 195 -10.12 24.46 -26.68
C ALA A 195 -11.00 25.72 -26.66
N ASP A 196 -12.29 25.60 -26.31
CA ASP A 196 -13.25 26.72 -26.16
C ASP A 196 -12.77 27.79 -25.16
N ILE A 197 -11.98 27.38 -24.17
CA ILE A 197 -11.45 28.29 -23.15
C ILE A 197 -10.01 28.74 -23.44
N GLY A 198 -9.49 28.44 -24.62
CA GLY A 198 -8.16 28.83 -25.09
C GLY A 198 -7.05 27.82 -24.83
N LEU A 199 -7.36 26.64 -24.26
CA LEU A 199 -6.38 25.58 -24.00
C LEU A 199 -6.37 24.56 -25.15
N THR A 200 -5.77 24.93 -26.28
CA THR A 200 -5.82 24.12 -27.51
C THR A 200 -4.84 22.95 -27.54
N ARG A 201 -3.80 22.98 -26.70
CA ARG A 201 -2.82 21.88 -26.61
C ARG A 201 -3.26 20.87 -25.57
N TYR A 202 -3.09 19.59 -25.88
CA TYR A 202 -3.51 18.50 -25.01
C TYR A 202 -2.98 18.62 -23.57
N TRP A 203 -1.68 18.89 -23.41
CA TRP A 203 -1.06 19.00 -22.08
C TRP A 203 -1.56 20.20 -21.28
N ASP A 204 -1.92 21.29 -21.95
CA ASP A 204 -2.46 22.48 -21.28
C ASP A 204 -3.78 22.13 -20.59
N GLY A 205 -4.71 21.50 -21.33
CA GLY A 205 -5.97 20.99 -20.76
C GLY A 205 -5.76 19.90 -19.70
N TYR A 206 -4.83 18.97 -19.92
CA TYR A 206 -4.52 17.89 -18.97
C TYR A 206 -4.06 18.43 -17.60
N PHE A 207 -3.01 19.25 -17.58
CA PHE A 207 -2.45 19.76 -16.33
C PHE A 207 -3.40 20.75 -15.67
N ALA A 208 -4.00 21.66 -16.46
CA ALA A 208 -4.98 22.60 -15.94
C ALA A 208 -6.19 21.88 -15.32
N GLY A 209 -6.81 20.96 -16.06
CA GLY A 209 -8.03 20.26 -15.63
C GLY A 209 -7.84 19.43 -14.36
N ARG A 210 -6.70 18.75 -14.24
CA ARG A 210 -6.39 17.96 -13.03
C ARG A 210 -5.95 18.81 -11.84
N ALA A 211 -5.23 19.91 -12.06
CA ALA A 211 -4.73 20.77 -10.99
C ALA A 211 -5.77 21.80 -10.51
N ALA A 212 -6.73 22.19 -11.34
CA ALA A 212 -7.72 23.23 -11.04
C ALA A 212 -8.44 23.10 -9.69
N PRO A 213 -8.78 21.90 -9.16
CA PRO A 213 -9.38 21.78 -7.84
C PRO A 213 -8.50 22.34 -6.71
N LEU A 214 -7.17 22.33 -6.88
CA LEU A 214 -6.21 22.93 -5.93
C LEU A 214 -6.21 24.47 -5.98
N GLY A 215 -6.89 25.07 -6.96
CA GLY A 215 -6.78 26.48 -7.30
C GLY A 215 -5.66 26.76 -8.30
N ALA A 216 -5.34 28.06 -8.48
CA ALA A 216 -4.26 28.53 -9.34
C ALA A 216 -2.88 28.35 -8.67
N VAL A 217 -2.57 27.11 -8.27
CA VAL A 217 -1.30 26.78 -7.61
C VAL A 217 -0.12 26.91 -8.57
N THR A 218 1.04 27.23 -8.01
CA THR A 218 2.31 27.22 -8.75
C THR A 218 2.69 25.79 -9.18
N ALA A 219 3.70 25.65 -10.02
CA ALA A 219 4.10 24.34 -10.54
C ALA A 219 4.63 23.39 -9.47
N ALA A 220 5.35 23.88 -8.45
CA ALA A 220 6.06 23.03 -7.50
C ALA A 220 5.16 22.02 -6.74
N PRO A 221 3.99 22.41 -6.17
CA PRO A 221 3.05 21.44 -5.62
C PRO A 221 2.59 20.39 -6.64
N VAL A 222 2.36 20.79 -7.89
CA VAL A 222 1.88 19.88 -8.93
C VAL A 222 2.97 18.91 -9.37
N VAL A 223 4.23 19.34 -9.47
CA VAL A 223 5.38 18.45 -9.71
C VAL A 223 5.45 17.35 -8.65
N ALA A 224 5.28 17.70 -7.38
CA ALA A 224 5.32 16.72 -6.29
C ALA A 224 4.18 15.70 -6.35
N ILE A 225 2.97 16.14 -6.72
CA ILE A 225 1.78 15.28 -6.77
C ILE A 225 1.74 14.45 -8.07
N PHE A 226 2.19 15.02 -9.19
CA PHE A 226 2.14 14.40 -10.52
C PHE A 226 3.46 13.66 -10.79
N SER A 227 3.91 12.87 -9.80
CA SER A 227 5.27 12.35 -9.67
C SER A 227 5.84 11.67 -10.92
N GLY A 228 5.01 11.05 -11.77
CA GLY A 228 5.46 10.38 -13.00
C GLY A 228 5.87 11.31 -14.15
N PHE A 229 5.72 12.63 -14.02
CA PHE A 229 6.08 13.61 -15.07
C PHE A 229 7.42 14.29 -14.80
N ALA A 230 8.15 14.60 -15.87
CA ALA A 230 9.34 15.43 -15.79
C ALA A 230 8.97 16.84 -15.28
N PRO A 231 9.71 17.40 -14.29
CA PRO A 231 9.39 18.69 -13.70
C PRO A 231 9.20 19.82 -14.72
N PHE A 232 10.08 19.91 -15.73
CA PHE A 232 10.02 20.98 -16.73
C PHE A 232 8.69 21.01 -17.49
N LEU A 233 8.04 19.86 -17.69
CA LEU A 233 6.79 19.80 -18.43
C LEU A 233 5.67 20.52 -17.67
N VAL A 234 5.63 20.33 -16.35
CA VAL A 234 4.67 20.99 -15.44
C VAL A 234 5.00 22.47 -15.30
N GLU A 235 6.29 22.79 -15.08
CA GLU A 235 6.81 24.15 -14.89
C GLU A 235 6.59 25.04 -16.11
N ARG A 236 6.61 24.46 -17.30
CA ARG A 236 6.29 25.17 -18.54
C ARG A 236 4.80 25.41 -18.72
N VAL A 237 3.96 24.43 -18.40
CA VAL A 237 2.53 24.47 -18.73
C VAL A 237 1.73 25.31 -17.75
N LEU A 238 1.83 25.05 -16.44
CA LEU A 238 0.91 25.64 -15.47
C LEU A 238 0.97 27.18 -15.39
N PRO A 239 2.14 27.83 -15.37
CA PRO A 239 2.19 29.29 -15.35
C PRO A 239 1.52 29.91 -16.58
N ALA A 240 1.71 29.31 -17.77
CA ALA A 240 1.11 29.79 -19.01
C ALA A 240 -0.42 29.66 -18.99
N VAL A 241 -0.94 28.52 -18.53
CA VAL A 241 -2.38 28.29 -18.38
C VAL A 241 -2.99 29.33 -17.43
N TRP A 242 -2.45 29.51 -16.23
CA TRP A 242 -3.02 30.42 -15.23
C TRP A 242 -2.93 31.90 -15.62
N SER A 243 -2.02 32.25 -16.54
CA SER A 243 -1.99 33.59 -17.14
C SER A 243 -3.07 33.81 -18.21
N THR A 244 -3.70 32.74 -18.71
CA THR A 244 -4.64 32.79 -19.85
C THR A 244 -6.09 32.55 -19.43
N VAL A 245 -6.33 31.66 -18.45
CA VAL A 245 -7.67 31.22 -18.09
C VAL A 245 -7.85 31.12 -16.58
N THR A 246 -9.07 31.39 -16.10
CA THR A 246 -9.40 31.28 -14.69
C THR A 246 -9.66 29.82 -14.28
N VAL A 247 -9.44 29.51 -13.00
CA VAL A 247 -9.73 28.19 -12.42
C VAL A 247 -11.17 27.78 -12.67
N ASP A 248 -12.15 28.68 -12.45
CA ASP A 248 -13.57 28.39 -12.62
C ASP A 248 -13.91 27.96 -14.07
N ARG A 249 -13.31 28.61 -15.07
CA ARG A 249 -13.50 28.23 -16.48
C ARG A 249 -12.92 26.85 -16.77
N VAL A 250 -11.79 26.51 -16.15
CA VAL A 250 -11.18 25.18 -16.29
C VAL A 250 -12.00 24.11 -15.58
N LEU A 251 -12.55 24.40 -14.40
CA LEU A 251 -13.46 23.51 -13.66
C LEU A 251 -14.76 23.26 -14.43
N ASP A 252 -15.37 24.29 -15.03
CA ASP A 252 -16.53 24.08 -15.89
C ASP A 252 -16.15 23.27 -17.14
N ALA A 253 -15.06 23.63 -17.84
CA ALA A 253 -14.68 22.94 -19.08
C ALA A 253 -14.44 21.45 -18.88
N ARG A 254 -13.71 21.05 -17.82
CA ARG A 254 -13.46 19.62 -17.53
C ARG A 254 -14.75 18.86 -17.24
N SER A 255 -15.68 19.48 -16.50
CA SER A 255 -16.96 18.88 -16.09
C SER A 255 -17.91 18.80 -17.29
N ARG A 256 -18.02 19.89 -18.07
CA ARG A 256 -18.80 19.99 -19.31
C ARG A 256 -18.36 18.97 -20.36
N GLY A 257 -17.06 18.90 -20.61
CA GLY A 257 -16.49 17.99 -21.60
C GLY A 257 -16.78 16.53 -21.25
N ALA A 258 -16.51 16.15 -20.00
CA ALA A 258 -16.80 14.80 -19.53
C ALA A 258 -18.30 14.47 -19.56
N ALA A 259 -19.16 15.37 -19.08
CA ALA A 259 -20.60 15.16 -19.08
C ALA A 259 -21.19 15.04 -20.49
N THR A 260 -20.65 15.80 -21.46
CA THR A 260 -21.04 15.69 -22.87
C THR A 260 -20.69 14.32 -23.43
N THR A 261 -19.46 13.85 -23.20
CA THR A 261 -19.06 12.50 -23.61
C THR A 261 -19.92 11.43 -22.94
N LEU A 262 -20.14 11.50 -21.62
CA LEU A 262 -20.95 10.51 -20.90
C LEU A 262 -22.40 10.48 -21.41
N ARG A 263 -22.97 11.64 -21.75
CA ARG A 263 -24.32 11.74 -22.33
C ARG A 263 -24.41 11.10 -23.73
N ASN A 264 -23.38 11.25 -24.54
CA ASN A 264 -23.30 10.60 -25.86
C ASN A 264 -23.17 9.07 -25.74
N LEU A 265 -22.41 8.60 -24.76
CA LEU A 265 -22.16 7.17 -24.54
C LEU A 265 -23.32 6.46 -23.82
N VAL A 266 -23.94 7.12 -22.85
CA VAL A 266 -24.98 6.56 -21.98
C VAL A 266 -26.18 7.52 -21.96
N PRO A 267 -27.07 7.47 -22.98
CA PRO A 267 -28.19 8.39 -23.09
C PRO A 267 -29.33 8.13 -22.07
N ASP A 268 -29.34 6.98 -21.40
CA ASP A 268 -30.30 6.70 -20.32
C ASP A 268 -29.93 7.46 -19.03
N GLU A 269 -30.37 8.70 -18.94
CA GLU A 269 -30.10 9.60 -17.81
C GLU A 269 -30.51 9.01 -16.45
N ARG A 270 -31.57 8.18 -16.39
CA ARG A 270 -31.99 7.57 -15.11
C ARG A 270 -30.94 6.61 -14.58
N SER A 271 -30.35 5.78 -15.45
CA SER A 271 -29.26 4.88 -15.08
C SER A 271 -28.02 5.64 -14.60
N VAL A 272 -27.74 6.79 -15.22
CA VAL A 272 -26.63 7.66 -14.86
C VAL A 272 -26.89 8.35 -13.52
N ALA A 273 -28.11 8.82 -13.27
CA ALA A 273 -28.50 9.42 -12.00
C ALA A 273 -28.37 8.41 -10.85
N GLU A 274 -28.83 7.17 -11.04
CA GLU A 274 -28.66 6.10 -10.04
C GLU A 274 -27.17 5.83 -9.76
N ALA A 275 -26.35 5.71 -10.81
CA ALA A 275 -24.91 5.53 -10.67
C ALA A 275 -24.25 6.73 -9.98
N ALA A 276 -24.68 7.95 -10.27
CA ALA A 276 -24.18 9.18 -9.67
C ALA A 276 -24.45 9.20 -8.17
N ASP A 277 -25.68 8.89 -7.75
CA ASP A 277 -26.07 8.85 -6.34
C ASP A 277 -25.24 7.82 -5.57
N VAL A 278 -25.13 6.60 -6.11
CA VAL A 278 -24.34 5.53 -5.52
C VAL A 278 -22.86 5.93 -5.39
N LEU A 279 -22.26 6.48 -6.45
CA LEU A 279 -20.83 6.80 -6.44
C LEU A 279 -20.53 8.02 -5.57
N ALA A 280 -21.44 8.99 -5.51
CA ALA A 280 -21.33 10.16 -4.63
C ALA A 280 -21.36 9.77 -3.15
N GLU A 281 -22.22 8.82 -2.76
CA GLU A 281 -22.26 8.29 -1.39
C GLU A 281 -20.92 7.65 -0.98
N ILE A 282 -20.23 6.99 -1.91
CA ILE A 282 -18.91 6.40 -1.65
C ILE A 282 -17.82 7.49 -1.67
N ALA A 283 -17.87 8.42 -2.62
CA ALA A 283 -16.92 9.53 -2.70
C ALA A 283 -16.95 10.42 -1.45
N ALA A 284 -18.11 10.56 -0.79
CA ALA A 284 -18.24 11.28 0.48
C ALA A 284 -17.51 10.63 1.67
N ARG A 285 -17.07 9.36 1.54
CA ARG A 285 -16.39 8.59 2.60
C ARG A 285 -14.86 8.60 2.47
N VAL A 286 -14.29 9.34 1.51
CA VAL A 286 -12.84 9.38 1.31
C VAL A 286 -12.14 10.05 2.48
N ASP A 287 -11.07 9.42 2.95
CA ASP A 287 -10.10 10.10 3.83
C ASP A 287 -9.20 10.98 2.98
N THR A 288 -8.81 12.14 3.50
CA THR A 288 -8.09 13.17 2.74
C THR A 288 -6.70 13.47 3.31
N ILE A 289 -6.33 12.86 4.44
CA ILE A 289 -5.02 13.05 5.06
C ILE A 289 -3.93 12.55 4.11
N GLY A 290 -3.01 13.46 3.73
CA GLY A 290 -1.94 13.17 2.77
C GLY A 290 -2.40 13.03 1.31
N ARG A 291 -3.66 13.40 0.99
CA ARG A 291 -4.28 13.22 -0.33
C ARG A 291 -4.80 14.54 -0.89
N PRO A 292 -3.91 15.42 -1.38
CA PRO A 292 -4.28 16.77 -1.77
C PRO A 292 -5.28 16.82 -2.94
N LEU A 293 -5.19 15.93 -3.93
CA LEU A 293 -6.13 15.92 -5.05
C LEU A 293 -7.48 15.37 -4.63
N ALA A 294 -7.49 14.31 -3.81
CA ALA A 294 -8.74 13.81 -3.23
C ALA A 294 -9.43 14.90 -2.42
N ALA A 295 -8.70 15.56 -1.50
CA ALA A 295 -9.20 16.64 -0.68
C ALA A 295 -9.82 17.77 -1.51
N ALA A 296 -9.08 18.22 -2.53
CA ALA A 296 -9.51 19.30 -3.40
C ALA A 296 -10.75 18.94 -4.24
N ASN A 297 -10.82 17.71 -4.77
CA ASN A 297 -11.99 17.27 -5.53
C ASN A 297 -13.22 17.05 -4.63
N SER A 298 -13.04 16.54 -3.41
CA SER A 298 -14.12 16.38 -2.43
C SER A 298 -14.71 17.70 -1.96
N ALA A 299 -13.93 18.80 -2.02
CA ALA A 299 -14.37 20.12 -1.58
C ALA A 299 -15.15 20.91 -2.65
N LEU A 300 -15.17 20.43 -3.90
CA LEU A 300 -15.93 21.08 -4.98
C LEU A 300 -17.43 20.98 -4.74
N ALA A 301 -18.17 21.99 -5.20
CA ALA A 301 -19.63 22.00 -5.12
C ALA A 301 -20.24 20.85 -5.93
N VAL A 302 -21.27 20.22 -5.37
CA VAL A 302 -22.04 19.19 -6.07
C VAL A 302 -22.96 19.88 -7.08
N GLU A 303 -22.76 19.59 -8.37
CA GLU A 303 -23.62 20.09 -9.45
C GLU A 303 -24.96 19.33 -9.48
N ALA A 304 -26.03 19.89 -10.07
CA ALA A 304 -27.31 19.17 -10.17
C ALA A 304 -27.33 18.12 -11.29
N ASP A 305 -26.63 18.40 -12.40
CA ASP A 305 -26.60 17.54 -13.59
C ASP A 305 -26.03 16.13 -13.26
N PRO A 306 -26.77 15.04 -13.54
CA PRO A 306 -26.37 13.69 -13.13
C PRO A 306 -25.06 13.22 -13.78
N TYR A 307 -24.77 13.66 -15.02
CA TYR A 307 -23.54 13.28 -15.72
C TYR A 307 -22.32 13.95 -15.08
N ARG A 308 -22.43 15.25 -14.75
CA ARG A 308 -21.40 16.00 -14.04
C ARG A 308 -21.17 15.44 -12.63
N ARG A 309 -22.24 15.11 -11.89
CA ARG A 309 -22.15 14.46 -10.57
C ARG A 309 -21.44 13.11 -10.64
N LEU A 310 -21.84 12.25 -11.57
CA LEU A 310 -21.22 10.94 -11.75
C LEU A 310 -19.71 11.08 -12.03
N TRP A 311 -19.36 11.96 -12.96
CA TRP A 311 -17.97 12.20 -13.30
C TRP A 311 -17.17 12.77 -12.12
N GLN A 312 -17.70 13.75 -11.39
CA GLN A 312 -17.01 14.34 -10.24
C GLN A 312 -16.82 13.34 -9.09
N ALA A 313 -17.79 12.44 -8.84
CA ALA A 313 -17.65 11.36 -7.88
C ALA A 313 -16.56 10.35 -8.30
N ALA A 314 -16.53 9.98 -9.59
CA ALA A 314 -15.49 9.13 -10.16
C ALA A 314 -14.10 9.78 -10.07
N ALA A 315 -14.00 11.08 -10.38
CA ALA A 315 -12.78 11.86 -10.26
C ALA A 315 -12.28 11.87 -8.81
N THR A 316 -13.16 12.11 -7.84
CA THR A 316 -12.81 12.11 -6.42
C THR A 316 -12.23 10.77 -5.96
N LEU A 317 -12.86 9.64 -6.33
CA LEU A 317 -12.37 8.30 -5.98
C LEU A 317 -11.09 7.93 -6.71
N ARG A 318 -10.95 8.34 -7.97
CA ARG A 318 -9.70 8.22 -8.73
C ARG A 318 -8.58 8.97 -8.05
N GLU A 319 -8.82 10.22 -7.64
CA GLU A 319 -7.80 11.04 -7.02
C GLU A 319 -7.42 10.54 -5.64
N HIS A 320 -8.40 10.04 -4.86
CA HIS A 320 -8.14 9.29 -3.64
C HIS A 320 -7.21 8.10 -3.89
N ARG A 321 -7.52 7.23 -4.85
CA ARG A 321 -6.64 6.08 -5.17
C ARG A 321 -5.27 6.54 -5.68
N GLY A 322 -5.24 7.57 -6.52
CA GLY A 322 -4.03 8.12 -7.14
C GLY A 322 -3.05 8.72 -6.14
N ASP A 323 -3.53 9.54 -5.20
CA ASP A 323 -2.70 10.08 -4.12
C ASP A 323 -2.12 8.93 -3.26
N GLY A 324 -2.94 7.92 -2.94
CA GLY A 324 -2.47 6.72 -2.24
C GLY A 324 -1.44 5.92 -3.02
N HIS A 325 -1.55 5.88 -4.35
CA HIS A 325 -0.55 5.24 -5.21
C HIS A 325 0.78 5.99 -5.17
N VAL A 326 0.77 7.33 -5.23
CA VAL A 326 2.00 8.13 -5.07
C VAL A 326 2.65 7.86 -3.71
N MET A 327 1.86 7.82 -2.63
CA MET A 327 2.38 7.46 -1.30
C MET A 327 3.03 6.07 -1.28
N ALA A 328 2.40 5.06 -1.89
CA ALA A 328 2.93 3.71 -1.99
C ALA A 328 4.25 3.65 -2.78
N LEU A 329 4.35 4.41 -3.88
CA LEU A 329 5.57 4.51 -4.69
C LEU A 329 6.70 5.20 -3.92
N VAL A 330 6.38 6.25 -3.15
CA VAL A 330 7.36 6.94 -2.28
C VAL A 330 7.86 6.01 -1.18
N GLU A 331 6.97 5.27 -0.52
CA GLU A 331 7.34 4.27 0.51
C GLU A 331 8.25 3.18 -0.07
N GLY A 332 7.93 2.71 -1.28
CA GLY A 332 8.74 1.72 -2.00
C GLY A 332 10.05 2.28 -2.57
N GLY A 333 10.28 3.59 -2.50
CA GLY A 333 11.44 4.24 -3.10
C GLY A 333 11.49 4.13 -4.63
N ILE A 334 10.33 4.01 -5.28
CA ILE A 334 10.20 3.83 -6.73
C ILE A 334 9.27 4.87 -7.37
N ALA A 335 9.00 5.98 -6.70
CA ALA A 335 8.27 7.13 -7.27
C ALA A 335 9.11 7.83 -8.36
N GLY A 336 8.46 8.67 -9.18
CA GLY A 336 9.17 9.43 -10.19
C GLY A 336 9.39 8.67 -11.49
N ILE A 337 10.52 8.94 -12.12
CA ILE A 337 10.98 8.24 -13.33
C ILE A 337 11.19 6.74 -13.07
N SER A 338 11.61 6.34 -11.86
CA SER A 338 11.73 4.93 -11.47
C SER A 338 10.43 4.14 -11.74
N THR A 339 9.27 4.74 -11.46
CA THR A 339 7.97 4.09 -11.64
C THR A 339 7.77 3.68 -13.10
N ILE A 340 7.99 4.63 -14.02
CA ILE A 340 7.71 4.41 -15.44
C ILE A 340 8.77 3.53 -16.10
N VAL A 341 10.03 3.59 -15.65
CA VAL A 341 11.09 2.67 -16.11
C VAL A 341 10.75 1.23 -15.70
N LEU A 342 10.41 1.01 -14.42
CA LEU A 342 10.04 -0.32 -13.94
C LEU A 342 8.78 -0.85 -14.63
N ARG A 343 7.76 -0.01 -14.82
CA ARG A 343 6.55 -0.40 -15.56
C ARG A 343 6.86 -0.70 -17.02
N SER A 344 7.79 0.02 -17.64
CA SER A 344 8.20 -0.26 -19.02
C SER A 344 8.88 -1.61 -19.19
N ALA A 345 9.54 -2.10 -18.14
CA ALA A 345 10.08 -3.45 -18.10
C ALA A 345 9.01 -4.53 -17.78
N VAL A 346 7.74 -4.14 -17.57
CA VAL A 346 6.61 -5.05 -17.28
C VAL A 346 5.57 -5.04 -18.39
N ASP A 347 4.96 -3.90 -18.67
CA ASP A 347 3.70 -3.84 -19.43
C ASP A 347 3.44 -2.56 -20.24
N ILE A 348 4.35 -1.57 -20.25
CA ILE A 348 4.16 -0.32 -21.00
C ILE A 348 5.32 -0.03 -21.97
N ASP A 349 5.02 0.57 -23.13
CA ASP A 349 6.06 0.94 -24.09
C ASP A 349 6.93 2.10 -23.57
N ALA A 350 8.24 1.84 -23.44
CA ALA A 350 9.23 2.79 -22.93
C ALA A 350 9.28 4.08 -23.75
N THR A 351 9.30 3.97 -25.08
CA THR A 351 9.41 5.13 -25.97
C THR A 351 8.21 6.07 -25.81
N SER A 352 7.00 5.49 -25.82
CA SER A 352 5.75 6.22 -25.68
C SER A 352 5.61 6.88 -24.32
N VAL A 353 5.85 6.13 -23.22
CA VAL A 353 5.68 6.70 -21.88
C VAL A 353 6.73 7.77 -21.58
N ARG A 354 8.00 7.57 -21.97
CA ARG A 354 9.08 8.53 -21.77
C ARG A 354 8.73 9.86 -22.44
N LYS A 355 8.40 9.83 -23.74
CA LYS A 355 8.01 11.01 -24.51
C LYS A 355 6.75 11.69 -23.96
N ALA A 356 5.73 10.92 -23.58
CA ALA A 356 4.50 11.47 -23.03
C ALA A 356 4.69 12.14 -21.67
N ARG A 357 5.60 11.61 -20.84
CA ARG A 357 5.87 12.16 -19.50
C ARG A 357 6.95 13.24 -19.48
N GLY A 358 7.58 13.49 -20.63
CA GLY A 358 8.54 14.56 -20.83
C GLY A 358 10.00 14.16 -20.59
N TRP A 359 10.31 12.95 -20.18
CA TRP A 359 11.67 12.58 -19.81
C TRP A 359 12.61 12.49 -21.04
N THR A 360 13.85 12.94 -20.87
CA THR A 360 14.90 12.83 -21.90
C THR A 360 15.43 11.38 -22.00
N GLU A 361 16.16 11.06 -23.07
CA GLU A 361 16.81 9.74 -23.17
C GLU A 361 17.91 9.61 -22.11
N GLU A 362 18.61 10.71 -21.83
CA GLU A 362 19.71 10.79 -20.88
C GLU A 362 19.23 10.54 -19.44
N GLU A 363 18.16 11.23 -19.00
CA GLU A 363 17.56 10.99 -17.67
C GLU A 363 17.04 9.55 -17.54
N TRP A 364 16.46 9.00 -18.61
CA TRP A 364 15.99 7.62 -18.62
C TRP A 364 17.15 6.62 -18.49
N ALA A 365 18.24 6.83 -19.23
CA ALA A 365 19.42 5.96 -19.16
C ALA A 365 20.05 5.98 -17.76
N VAL A 366 20.17 7.16 -17.14
CA VAL A 366 20.65 7.30 -15.76
C VAL A 366 19.76 6.52 -14.80
N GLU A 367 18.44 6.65 -14.88
CA GLU A 367 17.53 5.91 -14.01
C GLU A 367 17.65 4.38 -14.22
N VAL A 368 17.80 3.92 -15.47
CA VAL A 368 18.03 2.50 -15.76
C VAL A 368 19.31 2.00 -15.05
N GLU A 369 20.41 2.74 -15.11
CA GLU A 369 21.66 2.41 -14.40
C GLU A 369 21.49 2.38 -12.88
N GLU A 370 20.75 3.34 -12.32
CA GLU A 370 20.45 3.38 -10.89
C GLU A 370 19.59 2.18 -10.45
N LEU A 371 18.57 1.82 -11.23
CA LEU A 371 17.71 0.67 -10.94
C LEU A 371 18.45 -0.67 -11.10
N MET A 372 19.38 -0.79 -12.05
CA MET A 372 20.29 -1.94 -12.16
C MET A 372 21.19 -2.03 -10.93
N THR A 373 21.77 -0.91 -10.49
CA THR A 373 22.63 -0.84 -9.29
C THR A 373 21.86 -1.23 -8.02
N ARG A 374 20.58 -0.86 -7.93
CA ARG A 374 19.67 -1.25 -6.85
C ARG A 374 19.15 -2.70 -6.99
N GLY A 375 19.49 -3.38 -8.07
CA GLY A 375 19.08 -4.75 -8.36
C GLY A 375 17.60 -4.90 -8.69
N LEU A 376 16.91 -3.82 -9.08
CA LEU A 376 15.51 -3.81 -9.52
C LEU A 376 15.36 -4.12 -11.02
N LEU A 377 16.43 -3.88 -11.79
CA LEU A 377 16.59 -4.35 -13.16
C LEU A 377 17.77 -5.33 -13.25
N THR A 378 17.77 -6.20 -14.26
CA THR A 378 18.90 -7.06 -14.64
C THR A 378 19.96 -6.26 -15.39
N GLY A 379 21.15 -6.82 -15.62
CA GLY A 379 22.21 -6.16 -16.41
C GLY A 379 21.84 -5.91 -17.87
N GLN A 380 20.72 -6.47 -18.35
CA GLN A 380 20.15 -6.28 -19.68
C GLN A 380 19.00 -5.24 -19.68
N GLY A 381 18.70 -4.61 -18.54
CA GLY A 381 17.60 -3.65 -18.41
C GLY A 381 16.21 -4.28 -18.29
N GLU A 382 16.11 -5.61 -18.12
CA GLU A 382 14.85 -6.31 -17.90
C GLU A 382 14.45 -6.24 -16.42
N ILE A 383 13.17 -6.43 -16.09
CA ILE A 383 12.74 -6.42 -14.68
C ILE A 383 13.32 -7.61 -13.93
N SER A 384 13.96 -7.36 -12.78
CA SER A 384 14.45 -8.42 -11.90
C SER A 384 13.34 -8.95 -10.98
N GLU A 385 13.59 -10.06 -10.28
CA GLU A 385 12.65 -10.53 -9.24
C GLU A 385 12.43 -9.50 -8.13
N ASN A 386 13.48 -8.80 -7.71
CA ASN A 386 13.35 -7.73 -6.72
C ASN A 386 12.54 -6.54 -7.27
N GLY A 387 12.70 -6.23 -8.57
CA GLY A 387 11.89 -5.23 -9.26
C GLY A 387 10.41 -5.61 -9.28
N ARG A 388 10.10 -6.86 -9.61
CA ARG A 388 8.73 -7.39 -9.58
C ARG A 388 8.12 -7.30 -8.18
N VAL A 389 8.86 -7.71 -7.16
CA VAL A 389 8.43 -7.61 -5.75
C VAL A 389 8.21 -6.15 -5.33
N ALA A 390 9.05 -5.22 -5.77
CA ALA A 390 8.89 -3.80 -5.46
C ALA A 390 7.60 -3.22 -6.08
N VAL A 391 7.34 -3.53 -7.36
CA VAL A 391 6.10 -3.13 -8.04
C VAL A 391 4.88 -3.77 -7.37
N GLU A 392 4.92 -5.06 -7.08
CA GLU A 392 3.83 -5.77 -6.42
C GLU A 392 3.53 -5.20 -5.03
N ARG A 393 4.57 -4.88 -4.24
CA ARG A 393 4.41 -4.23 -2.93
C ARG A 393 3.72 -2.87 -3.07
N ALA A 394 4.12 -2.04 -4.03
CA ALA A 394 3.50 -0.74 -4.24
C ALA A 394 2.03 -0.86 -4.66
N GLU A 395 1.69 -1.83 -5.50
CA GLU A 395 0.31 -2.10 -5.92
C GLU A 395 -0.55 -2.62 -4.76
N ASN A 396 -0.03 -3.54 -3.94
CA ASN A 396 -0.72 -4.05 -2.75
C ASN A 396 -0.96 -2.92 -1.73
N MET A 397 0.04 -2.09 -1.48
CA MET A 397 -0.09 -0.91 -0.61
C MET A 397 -1.10 0.09 -1.17
N THR A 398 -1.14 0.28 -2.50
CA THR A 398 -2.14 1.11 -3.16
C THR A 398 -3.56 0.58 -2.90
N ASN A 399 -3.76 -0.73 -3.03
CA ASN A 399 -5.05 -1.37 -2.77
C ASN A 399 -5.46 -1.21 -1.30
N GLN A 400 -4.54 -1.43 -0.36
CA GLN A 400 -4.73 -1.21 1.09
C GLN A 400 -5.14 0.22 1.40
N LEU A 401 -4.40 1.20 0.87
CA LEU A 401 -4.68 2.62 1.05
C LEU A 401 -5.99 3.06 0.40
N ALA A 402 -6.54 2.30 -0.55
CA ALA A 402 -7.78 2.60 -1.22
C ALA A 402 -9.03 1.98 -0.56
N VAL A 403 -8.88 1.16 0.50
CA VAL A 403 -10.00 0.48 1.19
C VAL A 403 -10.97 1.44 1.88
N GLY A 404 -10.50 2.59 2.36
CA GLY A 404 -11.25 3.50 3.25
C GLY A 404 -12.74 3.69 2.90
N PRO A 405 -13.07 4.18 1.69
CA PRO A 405 -14.46 4.45 1.27
C PRO A 405 -15.38 3.23 1.27
N TRP A 406 -14.79 2.03 1.15
CA TRP A 406 -15.51 0.77 0.95
C TRP A 406 -15.61 -0.07 2.22
N ARG A 407 -14.91 0.33 3.29
CA ARG A 407 -14.68 -0.48 4.51
C ARG A 407 -15.96 -0.97 5.21
N GLU A 408 -17.00 -0.15 5.18
CA GLU A 408 -18.25 -0.43 5.90
C GLU A 408 -19.23 -1.29 5.10
N LEU A 409 -18.97 -1.47 3.79
CA LEU A 409 -19.85 -2.22 2.91
C LEU A 409 -19.71 -3.73 3.12
N ASN A 410 -20.82 -4.43 2.94
CA ASN A 410 -20.86 -5.88 2.80
C ASN A 410 -20.81 -6.31 1.32
N ASP A 411 -20.58 -7.60 1.09
CA ASP A 411 -20.40 -8.15 -0.26
C ASP A 411 -21.62 -7.93 -1.17
N ALA A 412 -22.84 -7.96 -0.61
CA ALA A 412 -24.05 -7.70 -1.38
C ALA A 412 -24.16 -6.23 -1.81
N GLU A 413 -23.74 -5.30 -0.95
CA GLU A 413 -23.63 -3.88 -1.28
C GLU A 413 -22.58 -3.63 -2.35
N ILE A 414 -21.38 -4.20 -2.22
CA ILE A 414 -20.32 -4.13 -3.23
C ILE A 414 -20.81 -4.66 -4.57
N ALA A 415 -21.45 -5.84 -4.59
CA ALA A 415 -21.95 -6.44 -5.81
C ALA A 415 -23.08 -5.61 -6.45
N ARG A 416 -23.93 -4.95 -5.65
CA ARG A 416 -24.96 -4.02 -6.14
C ARG A 416 -24.32 -2.81 -6.81
N ILE A 417 -23.37 -2.15 -6.14
CA ILE A 417 -22.63 -1.01 -6.70
C ILE A 417 -21.93 -1.42 -8.00
N ALA A 418 -21.26 -2.57 -8.01
CA ALA A 418 -20.58 -3.07 -9.18
C ALA A 418 -21.54 -3.29 -10.35
N ARG A 419 -22.72 -3.87 -10.12
CA ARG A 419 -23.74 -4.07 -11.16
C ARG A 419 -24.30 -2.76 -11.70
N THR A 420 -24.44 -1.73 -10.86
CA THR A 420 -24.86 -0.39 -11.30
C THR A 420 -23.80 0.27 -12.19
N LEU A 421 -22.52 0.16 -11.85
CA LEU A 421 -21.43 0.84 -12.58
C LEU A 421 -20.95 0.10 -13.83
N ALA A 422 -20.96 -1.24 -13.83
CA ALA A 422 -20.34 -2.05 -14.89
C ALA A 422 -20.85 -1.75 -16.31
N PRO A 423 -22.16 -1.57 -16.58
CA PRO A 423 -22.63 -1.19 -17.91
C PRO A 423 -22.02 0.13 -18.41
N ILE A 424 -21.97 1.15 -17.55
CA ILE A 424 -21.41 2.47 -17.88
C ILE A 424 -19.91 2.36 -18.10
N ALA A 425 -19.20 1.68 -17.20
CA ALA A 425 -17.75 1.48 -17.27
C ALA A 425 -17.32 0.80 -18.58
N ARG A 426 -18.07 -0.22 -19.02
CA ARG A 426 -17.80 -0.94 -20.28
C ARG A 426 -17.95 -0.05 -21.51
N VAL A 427 -18.96 0.83 -21.54
CA VAL A 427 -19.11 1.75 -22.67
C VAL A 427 -18.02 2.83 -22.64
N CYS A 428 -17.73 3.40 -21.47
CA CYS A 428 -16.66 4.40 -21.31
C CYS A 428 -15.27 3.86 -21.68
N GLN A 429 -15.02 2.58 -21.41
CA GLN A 429 -13.78 1.90 -21.77
C GLN A 429 -13.48 1.90 -23.27
N THR A 430 -14.52 2.00 -24.13
CA THR A 430 -14.34 2.01 -25.58
C THR A 430 -13.68 3.29 -26.11
N VAL A 431 -13.58 4.34 -25.29
CA VAL A 431 -12.99 5.64 -25.65
C VAL A 431 -11.45 5.58 -25.72
N PHE A 432 -10.82 4.55 -25.14
CA PHE A 432 -9.37 4.40 -25.14
C PHE A 432 -8.92 2.97 -25.52
N PRO A 433 -7.75 2.81 -26.15
CA PRO A 433 -7.31 1.52 -26.70
C PRO A 433 -6.97 0.49 -25.62
N PHE A 434 -6.91 -0.80 -26.00
CA PHE A 434 -6.33 -1.87 -25.19
C PHE A 434 -5.14 -2.51 -25.91
N PRO A 435 -3.97 -2.66 -25.27
CA PRO A 435 -3.61 -2.16 -23.93
C PRO A 435 -3.71 -0.62 -23.83
N ASN A 436 -4.02 -0.09 -22.64
CA ASN A 436 -4.21 1.34 -22.42
C ASN A 436 -3.01 1.98 -21.70
N PRO A 437 -2.73 3.28 -21.93
CA PRO A 437 -1.62 3.99 -21.29
C PRO A 437 -1.81 4.24 -19.78
N ILE A 438 -2.94 3.80 -19.20
CA ILE A 438 -3.25 3.90 -17.77
C ILE A 438 -2.87 2.58 -17.05
N GLY A 439 -2.60 1.50 -17.78
CA GLY A 439 -2.31 0.18 -17.21
C GLY A 439 -3.52 -0.45 -16.49
N MET A 440 -4.73 -0.04 -16.86
CA MET A 440 -5.97 -0.55 -16.26
C MET A 440 -6.39 -1.87 -16.96
N PRO A 441 -6.77 -2.93 -16.22
CA PRO A 441 -7.36 -4.12 -16.83
C PRO A 441 -8.77 -3.81 -17.37
N ARG A 442 -9.39 -4.79 -18.03
CA ARG A 442 -10.78 -4.64 -18.48
C ARG A 442 -11.72 -4.41 -17.28
N PRO A 443 -12.80 -3.63 -17.43
CA PRO A 443 -13.82 -3.44 -16.41
C PRO A 443 -14.32 -4.77 -15.87
N TRP A 444 -14.44 -4.87 -14.55
CA TRP A 444 -14.96 -6.04 -13.86
C TRP A 444 -16.42 -6.32 -14.27
N ASP A 445 -16.74 -7.58 -14.57
CA ASP A 445 -18.11 -8.03 -14.76
C ASP A 445 -18.60 -8.83 -13.54
N PRO A 446 -19.37 -8.21 -12.63
CA PRO A 446 -19.84 -8.87 -11.41
C PRO A 446 -20.89 -9.96 -11.67
N ASN A 447 -21.47 -10.04 -12.88
CA ASN A 447 -22.42 -11.10 -13.23
C ASN A 447 -21.69 -12.39 -13.67
N LEU A 448 -20.51 -12.25 -14.29
CA LEU A 448 -19.68 -13.38 -14.72
C LEU A 448 -18.70 -13.84 -13.64
N ASP A 449 -18.20 -12.92 -12.84
CA ASP A 449 -17.23 -13.18 -11.77
C ASP A 449 -17.62 -12.41 -10.50
N PRO A 450 -18.57 -12.92 -9.70
CA PRO A 450 -19.08 -12.21 -8.52
C PRO A 450 -18.03 -11.88 -7.46
N ASN A 451 -16.88 -12.58 -7.46
CA ASN A 451 -15.80 -12.41 -6.49
C ASN A 451 -14.60 -11.63 -7.05
N ALA A 452 -14.72 -11.10 -8.28
CA ALA A 452 -13.65 -10.41 -9.00
C ALA A 452 -12.34 -11.20 -9.14
N SER A 453 -12.39 -12.54 -9.08
CA SER A 453 -11.24 -13.45 -9.11
C SER A 453 -10.33 -13.25 -10.33
N ALA A 454 -10.88 -12.79 -11.45
CA ALA A 454 -10.19 -12.56 -12.71
C ALA A 454 -9.45 -11.20 -12.78
N VAL A 455 -9.73 -10.26 -11.85
CA VAL A 455 -9.03 -8.97 -11.83
C VAL A 455 -7.68 -9.15 -11.14
N PRO A 456 -6.55 -8.99 -11.85
CA PRO A 456 -5.23 -9.22 -11.25
C PRO A 456 -4.92 -8.12 -10.24
N VAL A 457 -4.38 -8.47 -9.06
CA VAL A 457 -4.02 -7.53 -7.97
C VAL A 457 -2.87 -6.57 -8.31
N SER A 458 -2.03 -6.96 -9.29
CA SER A 458 -0.86 -6.23 -9.77
C SER A 458 -0.75 -6.35 -11.30
N PRO A 459 -0.08 -5.41 -11.98
CA PRO A 459 0.27 -5.56 -13.40
C PRO A 459 1.00 -6.87 -13.66
N ARG A 460 0.73 -7.49 -14.81
CA ARG A 460 1.42 -8.69 -15.27
C ARG A 460 1.94 -8.41 -16.67
N ALA A 461 3.14 -8.89 -16.97
CA ALA A 461 3.64 -8.94 -18.34
C ALA A 461 2.62 -9.71 -19.19
N SER A 462 2.18 -9.08 -20.29
CA SER A 462 1.20 -9.61 -21.22
C SER A 462 1.79 -10.69 -22.12
#